data_AF-A0A1S6XWH9-F1
#
_entry.id   AF-A0A1S6XWH9-F1
#
_cell.length_a   1.000
_cell.length_b   1.000
_cell.length_c   1.000
_cell.angle_alpha   90.00
_cell.angle_beta   90.00
_cell.angle_gamma   90.00
#
_symmetry.space_group_name_H-M   'P 1'
#
loop_
_entity.id
_entity.type
_entity.pdbx_description
1 polymer ?
#
loop_
_entity_poly.entity_id
_entity_poly.type
_entity_poly.pdbx_seq_one_letter_code
_entity_poly.pdbx_strand_id
1 'polypeptide(L)'
;YIALMIRGDPASDKPTGDLASDKPTGDLASDKPTGDLASDKPTGDLASDKPTGDLASDKPTGDLASDKPTGDLASDKPTGDLASDKPTGDLASDKPTGDLASDKPTGDLASDKPTGDLASDKPTGDLASDKPTGDLASDKPTGDLASDKPTGDLASDKPTGDLASDKPTGDLASDKPTGDLASDKPTVPKHLKTRINDYKYVYYKSSIQKFLSLEPYTRARSTTAPHIYHE
;
A
#
# COMPACT_ATOMS: atom_id res chain seq x y z
N TYR A 1 23.81 27.70 8.61
CA TYR A 1 22.62 28.09 9.39
C TYR A 1 22.04 29.40 8.88
N ILE A 2 21.30 29.33 7.77
CA ILE A 2 20.33 30.38 7.44
C ILE A 2 19.02 29.84 8.00
N ALA A 3 18.53 30.39 9.11
CA ALA A 3 17.19 30.10 9.58
C ALA A 3 16.20 30.89 8.71
N LEU A 4 15.71 30.29 7.62
CA LEU A 4 14.57 30.85 6.90
C LEU A 4 13.31 30.56 7.73
N MET A 5 12.79 31.58 8.41
CA MET A 5 11.35 31.61 8.71
C MET A 5 10.64 31.83 7.36
N ILE A 6 10.24 30.75 6.69
CA ILE A 6 9.33 30.85 5.56
C ILE A 6 7.94 31.18 6.11
N ARG A 7 7.52 32.43 5.92
CA ARG A 7 6.12 32.86 6.04
C ARG A 7 5.67 33.24 4.63
N GLY A 8 5.01 32.30 3.94
CA GLY A 8 4.43 32.47 2.59
C GLY A 8 5.26 31.85 1.46
N ASP A 9 4.59 31.48 0.36
CA ASP A 9 5.10 30.83 -0.87
C ASP A 9 6.39 31.47 -1.42
N PRO A 10 7.58 30.92 -1.18
CA PRO A 10 8.79 31.35 -1.85
C PRO A 10 9.13 30.36 -2.97
N ALA A 11 8.75 30.67 -4.20
CA ALA A 11 9.35 30.01 -5.35
C ALA A 11 10.82 30.43 -5.46
N SER A 12 11.76 29.50 -5.30
CA SER A 12 13.20 29.74 -5.45
C SER A 12 13.80 28.79 -6.48
N ASP A 13 14.54 29.34 -7.43
CA ASP A 13 15.04 28.60 -8.60
C ASP A 13 16.22 27.66 -8.30
N LYS A 14 17.03 27.94 -7.26
CA LYS A 14 18.22 27.17 -6.82
C LYS A 14 18.68 27.53 -5.38
N PRO A 15 17.86 27.36 -4.34
CA PRO A 15 18.32 27.67 -2.98
C PRO A 15 19.44 26.70 -2.57
N THR A 16 20.49 27.22 -1.93
CA THR A 16 21.63 26.40 -1.46
C THR A 16 21.87 26.56 0.04
N GLY A 17 22.02 25.46 0.76
CA GLY A 17 22.49 25.39 2.14
C GLY A 17 21.53 24.67 3.08
N ASP A 18 22.09 24.13 4.16
CA ASP A 18 21.32 23.33 5.12
C ASP A 18 20.38 24.22 5.97
N LEU A 19 19.19 23.68 6.19
CA LEU A 19 18.07 24.35 6.84
C LEU A 19 17.60 23.53 8.04
N ALA A 20 17.34 24.22 9.14
CA ALA A 20 16.67 23.64 10.30
C ALA A 20 15.55 24.57 10.75
N SER A 21 14.36 24.03 11.00
CA SER A 21 13.19 24.81 11.41
C SER A 21 12.31 24.07 12.43
N ASP A 22 11.63 24.82 13.30
CA ASP A 22 10.61 24.32 14.22
C ASP A 22 9.27 24.95 13.82
N LYS A 23 8.35 24.12 13.33
CA LYS A 23 7.00 24.41 12.84
C LYS A 23 6.93 25.41 11.68
N PRO A 24 7.66 25.21 10.58
CA PRO A 24 7.41 26.02 9.37
C PRO A 24 6.00 25.73 8.84
N THR A 25 5.37 26.74 8.24
CA THR A 25 4.04 26.62 7.65
C THR A 25 4.00 27.24 6.26
N GLY A 26 3.31 26.59 5.33
CA GLY A 26 3.08 27.05 3.97
C GLY A 26 3.66 26.09 2.94
N ASP A 27 3.10 26.15 1.73
CA ASP A 27 3.52 25.31 0.63
C ASP A 27 4.83 25.84 0.04
N LEU A 28 5.64 24.94 -0.51
CA LEU A 28 6.94 25.27 -1.06
C LEU A 28 7.12 24.61 -2.43
N ALA A 29 7.58 25.39 -3.40
CA ALA A 29 8.00 24.91 -4.71
C ALA A 29 9.43 25.37 -4.99
N SER A 30 10.29 24.44 -5.40
CA SER A 30 11.69 24.76 -5.72
C SER A 30 12.21 23.98 -6.93
N ASP A 31 13.08 24.62 -7.72
CA ASP A 31 13.88 23.96 -8.74
C ASP A 31 15.30 23.78 -8.19
N LYS A 32 15.87 22.59 -8.33
CA LYS A 32 17.23 22.19 -7.93
C LYS A 32 17.71 22.75 -6.57
N PRO A 33 16.92 22.64 -5.47
CA PRO A 33 17.43 23.03 -4.16
C PRO A 33 18.58 22.09 -3.75
N THR A 34 19.59 22.61 -3.07
CA THR A 34 20.69 21.79 -2.54
C THR A 34 20.94 22.06 -1.05
N GLY A 35 21.08 21.02 -0.25
CA GLY A 35 21.37 21.10 1.19
C GLY A 35 20.37 20.28 2.00
N ASP A 36 20.77 19.92 3.22
CA ASP A 36 19.96 19.06 4.08
C ASP A 36 18.87 19.87 4.78
N LEU A 37 17.68 19.28 4.95
CA LEU A 37 16.56 19.90 5.64
C LEU A 37 16.14 19.09 6.86
N ALA A 38 16.16 19.72 8.03
CA ALA A 38 15.61 19.18 9.27
C ALA A 38 14.41 20.03 9.74
N SER A 39 13.28 19.39 10.04
CA SER A 39 12.09 20.12 10.52
C SER A 39 11.32 19.38 11.62
N ASP A 40 10.85 20.12 12.64
CA ASP A 40 9.86 19.63 13.60
C ASP A 40 8.48 20.19 13.23
N LYS A 41 7.50 19.34 12.98
CA LYS A 41 6.10 19.63 12.63
C LYS A 41 5.93 20.64 11.49
N PRO A 42 6.58 20.49 10.32
CA PRO A 42 6.27 21.33 9.17
C PRO A 42 4.82 21.09 8.72
N THR A 43 4.17 22.12 8.20
CA THR A 43 2.83 22.01 7.60
C THR A 43 2.79 22.71 6.25
N GLY A 44 2.31 22.02 5.22
CA GLY A 44 2.21 22.51 3.84
C GLY A 44 2.78 21.50 2.85
N ASP A 45 2.38 21.65 1.60
CA ASP A 45 2.79 20.75 0.52
C ASP A 45 4.17 21.16 -0.01
N LEU A 46 5.00 20.18 -0.37
CA LEU A 46 6.33 20.41 -0.93
C LEU A 46 6.42 19.82 -2.33
N ALA A 47 6.75 20.66 -3.31
CA ALA A 47 7.05 20.28 -4.68
C ALA A 47 8.50 20.63 -5.04
N SER A 48 9.26 19.69 -5.61
CA SER A 48 10.64 19.95 -5.99
C SER A 48 11.08 19.25 -7.28
N ASP A 49 11.81 19.95 -8.15
CA ASP A 49 12.52 19.35 -9.29
C ASP A 49 14.00 19.21 -8.95
N LYS A 50 14.52 17.98 -8.94
CA LYS A 50 15.93 17.61 -8.67
C LYS A 50 16.49 18.16 -7.36
N PRO A 51 15.80 18.03 -6.20
CA PRO A 51 16.40 18.39 -4.92
C PRO A 51 17.62 17.49 -4.63
N THR A 52 18.63 18.03 -3.96
CA THR A 52 19.79 17.27 -3.48
C THR A 52 20.04 17.56 -2.01
N GLY A 53 20.12 16.53 -1.18
CA GLY A 53 20.32 16.63 0.26
C GLY A 53 19.32 15.76 1.02
N ASP A 54 19.65 15.47 2.26
CA ASP A 54 18.84 14.60 3.10
C ASP A 54 17.69 15.38 3.75
N LEU A 55 16.52 14.75 3.89
CA LEU A 55 15.35 15.32 4.56
C LEU A 55 15.01 14.51 5.81
N ALA A 56 15.02 15.18 6.96
CA ALA A 56 14.58 14.64 8.23
C ALA A 56 13.39 15.45 8.77
N SER A 57 12.28 14.78 9.11
CA SER A 57 11.11 15.48 9.67
C SER A 57 10.42 14.72 10.81
N ASP A 58 10.02 15.44 11.87
CA ASP A 58 9.13 14.92 12.91
C ASP A 58 7.72 15.46 12.68
N LYS A 59 6.73 14.59 12.44
CA LYS A 59 5.32 14.89 12.21
C LYS A 59 5.05 15.93 11.10
N PRO A 60 5.63 15.79 9.90
CA PRO A 60 5.25 16.66 8.79
C PRO A 60 3.77 16.43 8.41
N THR A 61 3.10 17.48 7.95
CA THR A 61 1.74 17.40 7.40
C THR A 61 1.69 18.11 6.06
N GLY A 62 1.22 17.42 5.03
CA GLY A 62 1.18 17.92 3.65
C GLY A 62 1.75 16.89 2.69
N ASP A 63 1.42 17.05 1.41
CA ASP A 63 1.85 16.14 0.36
C ASP A 63 3.25 16.50 -0.12
N LEU A 64 4.05 15.49 -0.48
CA LEU A 64 5.38 15.66 -1.04
C LEU A 64 5.44 15.10 -2.46
N ALA A 65 5.77 15.96 -3.42
CA ALA A 65 6.01 15.59 -4.81
C ALA A 65 7.44 15.95 -5.23
N SER A 66 8.17 15.00 -5.81
CA SER A 66 9.53 15.27 -6.30
C SER A 66 9.87 14.59 -7.63
N ASP A 67 10.58 15.30 -8.51
CA ASP A 67 11.21 14.71 -9.71
C ASP A 67 12.72 14.57 -9.47
N LYS A 68 13.25 13.35 -9.51
CA LYS A 68 14.67 12.99 -9.34
C LYS A 68 15.30 13.55 -8.05
N PRO A 69 14.70 13.39 -6.86
CA PRO A 69 15.38 13.76 -5.63
C PRO A 69 16.62 12.88 -5.41
N THR A 70 17.65 13.44 -4.80
CA THR A 70 18.86 12.72 -4.38
C THR A 70 19.12 13.01 -2.91
N GLY A 71 19.21 11.97 -2.09
CA GLY A 71 19.38 12.08 -0.63
C GLY A 71 18.39 11.18 0.10
N ASP A 72 18.69 10.91 1.36
CA ASP A 72 17.86 10.04 2.19
C ASP A 72 16.68 10.82 2.79
N LEU A 73 15.54 10.16 2.95
CA LEU A 73 14.36 10.71 3.59
C LEU A 73 14.01 9.91 4.84
N ALA A 74 14.01 10.58 5.99
CA ALA A 74 13.59 10.03 7.27
C ALA A 74 12.43 10.84 7.86
N SER A 75 11.32 10.18 8.20
CA SER A 75 10.14 10.85 8.77
C SER A 75 9.52 10.09 9.95
N ASP A 76 9.22 10.77 11.05
CA ASP A 76 8.38 10.23 12.14
C ASP A 76 6.95 10.76 12.00
N LYS A 77 5.96 9.87 11.85
CA LYS A 77 4.53 10.17 11.71
C LYS A 77 4.18 11.21 10.62
N PRO A 78 4.69 11.09 9.38
CA PRO A 78 4.25 11.98 8.32
C PRO A 78 2.77 11.75 7.99
N THR A 79 2.07 12.82 7.66
CA THR A 79 0.69 12.79 7.17
C THR A 79 0.61 13.49 5.82
N GLY A 80 0.12 12.81 4.81
CA GLY A 80 0.08 13.27 3.42
C GLY A 80 0.64 12.22 2.47
N ASP A 81 0.34 12.39 1.20
CA ASP A 81 0.79 11.47 0.15
C ASP A 81 2.21 11.82 -0.30
N LEU A 82 3.01 10.81 -0.65
CA LEU A 82 4.36 10.98 -1.18
C LEU A 82 4.43 10.39 -2.59
N ALA A 83 4.76 11.24 -3.57
CA ALA A 83 4.96 10.88 -4.96
C ALA A 83 6.38 11.26 -5.42
N SER A 84 7.13 10.32 -5.99
CA SER A 84 8.48 10.59 -6.51
C SER A 84 8.76 9.92 -7.85
N ASP A 85 9.34 10.66 -8.81
CA ASP A 85 9.91 10.09 -10.05
C ASP A 85 11.43 9.95 -9.90
N LYS A 86 11.97 8.74 -10.03
CA LYS A 86 13.40 8.38 -9.94
C LYS A 86 14.11 8.91 -8.68
N PRO A 87 13.57 8.72 -7.46
CA PRO A 87 14.32 9.09 -6.27
C PRO A 87 15.57 8.24 -6.11
N THR A 88 16.65 8.84 -5.61
CA THR A 88 17.88 8.16 -5.24
C THR A 88 18.20 8.44 -3.77
N GLY A 89 18.32 7.38 -2.96
CA GLY A 89 18.49 7.46 -1.51
C GLY A 89 17.50 6.55 -0.80
N ASP A 90 17.77 6.30 0.47
CA ASP A 90 16.94 5.44 1.30
C ASP A 90 15.75 6.22 1.88
N LEU A 91 14.59 5.55 2.01
CA LEU A 91 13.40 6.11 2.61
C LEU A 91 13.02 5.31 3.86
N ALA A 92 13.01 5.97 5.01
CA ALA A 92 12.59 5.41 6.29
C ALA A 92 11.44 6.22 6.89
N SER A 93 10.34 5.53 7.28
CA SER A 93 9.19 6.19 7.88
C SER A 93 8.55 5.41 9.04
N ASP A 94 8.38 6.05 10.20
CA ASP A 94 7.61 5.51 11.33
C ASP A 94 6.17 6.04 11.30
N LYS A 95 5.18 5.18 11.18
CA LYS A 95 3.73 5.48 11.14
C LYS A 95 3.32 6.53 10.10
N PRO A 96 3.74 6.44 8.83
CA PRO A 96 3.20 7.31 7.80
C PRO A 96 1.70 7.10 7.63
N THR A 97 0.99 8.19 7.34
CA THR A 97 -0.42 8.16 6.92
C THR A 97 -0.54 8.86 5.57
N GLY A 98 -1.01 8.15 4.57
CA GLY A 98 -1.05 8.59 3.18
C GLY A 98 -0.46 7.54 2.25
N ASP A 99 -0.71 7.69 0.96
CA ASP A 99 -0.24 6.78 -0.07
C ASP A 99 1.19 7.13 -0.48
N LEU A 100 1.99 6.11 -0.79
CA LEU A 100 3.36 6.26 -1.29
C LEU A 100 3.46 5.67 -2.69
N ALA A 101 3.79 6.51 -3.67
CA ALA A 101 3.99 6.13 -5.06
C ALA A 101 5.39 6.53 -5.56
N SER A 102 6.12 5.59 -6.17
CA SER A 102 7.45 5.86 -6.71
C SER A 102 7.72 5.17 -8.05
N ASP A 103 8.16 5.94 -9.06
CA ASP A 103 8.66 5.41 -10.34
C ASP A 103 10.19 5.29 -10.30
N LYS A 104 10.74 4.09 -10.48
CA LYS A 104 12.17 3.76 -10.49
C LYS A 104 12.97 4.29 -9.28
N PRO A 105 12.53 4.07 -8.03
CA PRO A 105 13.37 4.40 -6.88
C PRO A 105 14.66 3.59 -6.88
N THR A 106 15.75 4.22 -6.44
CA THR A 106 17.02 3.57 -6.13
C THR A 106 17.36 3.82 -4.67
N GLY A 107 17.47 2.77 -3.88
CA GLY A 107 17.62 2.83 -2.42
C GLY A 107 16.58 1.94 -1.73
N ASP A 108 16.81 1.67 -0.45
CA ASP A 108 15.93 0.83 0.35
C ASP A 108 14.75 1.63 0.89
N LEU A 109 13.58 0.99 0.98
CA LEU A 109 12.37 1.55 1.54
C LEU A 109 11.95 0.75 2.78
N ALA A 110 11.96 1.39 3.93
CA ALA A 110 11.53 0.81 5.19
C ALA A 110 10.38 1.61 5.83
N SER A 111 9.30 0.93 6.22
CA SER A 111 8.22 1.55 6.97
C SER A 111 7.73 0.73 8.17
N ASP A 112 7.54 1.39 9.32
CA ASP A 112 6.87 0.81 10.50
C ASP A 112 5.43 1.34 10.58
N LYS A 113 4.44 0.45 10.55
CA LYS A 113 3.00 0.74 10.63
C LYS A 113 2.48 1.80 9.63
N PRO A 114 2.81 1.71 8.33
CA PRO A 114 2.21 2.62 7.36
C PRO A 114 0.70 2.42 7.27
N THR A 115 -0.03 3.51 7.09
CA THR A 115 -1.46 3.53 6.76
C THR A 115 -1.65 4.21 5.42
N GLY A 116 -2.10 3.46 4.41
CA GLY A 116 -2.13 3.88 3.01
C GLY A 116 -1.46 2.83 2.12
N ASP A 117 -1.68 2.96 0.82
CA ASP A 117 -1.14 2.03 -0.17
C ASP A 117 0.29 2.41 -0.55
N LEU A 118 1.13 1.40 -0.78
CA LEU A 118 2.51 1.57 -1.24
C LEU A 118 2.66 0.93 -2.62
N ALA A 119 2.96 1.75 -3.62
CA ALA A 119 3.15 1.34 -5.00
C ALA A 119 4.52 1.76 -5.55
N SER A 120 5.24 0.83 -6.20
CA SER A 120 6.50 1.15 -6.87
C SER A 120 6.67 0.47 -8.24
N ASP A 121 7.03 1.25 -9.27
CA ASP A 121 7.43 0.73 -10.58
C ASP A 121 8.97 0.63 -10.66
N LYS A 122 9.51 -0.57 -10.90
CA LYS A 122 10.93 -0.89 -11.04
C LYS A 122 11.83 -0.39 -9.89
N PRO A 123 11.51 -0.66 -8.62
CA PRO A 123 12.41 -0.31 -7.52
C PRO A 123 13.72 -1.09 -7.61
N THR A 124 14.82 -0.41 -7.28
CA THR A 124 16.15 -1.00 -7.08
C THR A 124 16.56 -0.77 -5.63
N GLY A 125 16.52 -1.83 -4.83
CA GLY A 125 16.64 -1.78 -3.37
C GLY A 125 15.55 -2.64 -2.73
N ASP A 126 15.68 -2.87 -1.43
CA ASP A 126 14.76 -3.71 -0.68
C ASP A 126 13.55 -2.88 -0.19
N LEU A 127 12.37 -3.47 -0.23
CA LEU A 127 11.13 -2.89 0.33
C LEU A 127 10.71 -3.71 1.55
N ALA A 128 10.73 -3.09 2.72
CA ALA A 128 10.35 -3.70 3.99
C ALA A 128 9.24 -2.92 4.70
N SER A 129 8.22 -3.64 5.19
CA SER A 129 7.12 -3.03 5.94
C SER A 129 6.66 -3.86 7.15
N ASP A 130 6.66 -3.27 8.35
CA ASP A 130 6.09 -3.87 9.57
C ASP A 130 4.65 -3.36 9.81
N LYS A 131 3.68 -4.27 9.89
CA LYS A 131 2.24 -4.00 10.11
C LYS A 131 1.63 -2.96 9.17
N PRO A 132 1.81 -3.03 7.84
CA PRO A 132 1.13 -2.13 6.93
C PRO A 132 -0.39 -2.29 6.97
N THR A 133 -1.09 -1.16 6.93
CA THR A 133 -2.53 -1.06 6.73
C THR A 133 -2.79 -0.39 5.39
N GLY A 134 -2.82 -1.22 4.34
CA GLY A 134 -2.91 -0.82 2.94
C GLY A 134 -2.22 -1.88 2.08
N ASP A 135 -2.41 -1.78 0.77
CA ASP A 135 -1.84 -2.73 -0.19
C ASP A 135 -0.39 -2.35 -0.51
N LEU A 136 0.47 -3.36 -0.70
CA LEU A 136 1.86 -3.20 -1.12
C LEU A 136 2.02 -3.83 -2.51
N ALA A 137 2.31 -3.01 -3.52
CA ALA A 137 2.42 -3.42 -4.90
C ALA A 137 3.75 -3.00 -5.54
N SER A 138 4.41 -3.91 -6.27
CA SER A 138 5.61 -3.57 -7.04
C SER A 138 5.70 -4.25 -8.42
N ASP A 139 5.98 -3.48 -9.48
CA ASP A 139 6.30 -4.00 -10.81
C ASP A 139 7.82 -4.07 -11.01
N LYS A 140 8.35 -5.24 -11.36
CA LYS A 140 9.78 -5.54 -11.62
C LYS A 140 10.74 -5.05 -10.50
N PRO A 141 10.49 -5.36 -9.21
CA PRO A 141 11.47 -5.03 -8.17
C PRO A 141 12.76 -5.81 -8.38
N THR A 142 13.90 -5.13 -8.18
CA THR A 142 15.22 -5.77 -8.27
C THR A 142 15.72 -6.29 -6.92
N GLY A 143 15.29 -5.68 -5.80
CA GLY A 143 15.57 -6.14 -4.44
C GLY A 143 14.43 -6.98 -3.85
N ASP A 144 14.58 -7.31 -2.57
CA ASP A 144 13.65 -8.14 -1.83
C ASP A 144 12.41 -7.34 -1.38
N LEU A 145 11.24 -7.97 -1.39
CA LEU A 145 10.01 -7.43 -0.79
C LEU A 145 9.65 -8.25 0.44
N ALA A 146 9.60 -7.60 1.60
CA ALA A 146 9.26 -8.23 2.87
C ALA A 146 8.15 -7.48 3.61
N SER A 147 7.18 -8.21 4.16
CA SER A 147 6.18 -7.63 5.07
C SER A 147 5.86 -8.50 6.29
N ASP A 148 5.89 -7.91 7.48
CA ASP A 148 5.44 -8.55 8.73
C ASP A 148 4.02 -8.09 9.09
N LYS A 149 3.10 -9.03 9.29
CA LYS A 149 1.68 -8.81 9.64
C LYS A 149 0.96 -7.78 8.75
N PRO A 150 1.05 -7.86 7.41
CA PRO A 150 0.26 -6.97 6.56
C PRO A 150 -1.23 -7.19 6.73
N THR A 151 -1.99 -6.10 6.76
CA THR A 151 -3.45 -6.15 6.73
C THR A 151 -3.99 -6.14 5.30
N GLY A 152 -3.36 -5.39 4.40
CA GLY A 152 -3.67 -5.39 2.96
C GLY A 152 -2.93 -6.48 2.19
N ASP A 153 -3.11 -6.46 0.88
CA ASP A 153 -2.54 -7.43 -0.04
C ASP A 153 -1.07 -7.08 -0.37
N LEU A 154 -0.26 -8.11 -0.62
CA LEU A 154 1.11 -7.98 -1.10
C LEU A 154 1.21 -8.57 -2.50
N ALA A 155 1.55 -7.75 -3.50
CA ALA A 155 1.60 -8.14 -4.90
C ALA A 155 2.91 -7.72 -5.58
N SER A 156 3.48 -8.60 -6.40
CA SER A 156 4.61 -8.25 -7.27
C SER A 156 4.56 -8.87 -8.67
N ASP A 157 4.85 -8.10 -9.72
CA ASP A 157 5.01 -8.59 -11.10
C ASP A 157 6.50 -8.67 -11.47
N LYS A 158 6.98 -9.85 -11.89
CA LYS A 158 8.37 -10.14 -12.27
C LYS A 158 9.44 -9.69 -11.24
N PRO A 159 9.30 -10.01 -9.94
CA PRO A 159 10.35 -9.71 -8.97
C PRO A 159 11.62 -10.48 -9.29
N THR A 160 12.78 -9.82 -9.19
CA THR A 160 14.06 -10.52 -9.24
C THR A 160 14.57 -10.97 -7.88
N GLY A 161 14.29 -10.20 -6.83
CA GLY A 161 14.54 -10.55 -5.44
C GLY A 161 13.46 -11.46 -4.85
N ASP A 162 13.63 -11.80 -3.58
CA ASP A 162 12.73 -12.66 -2.82
C ASP A 162 11.47 -11.88 -2.39
N LEU A 163 10.35 -12.60 -2.27
CA LEU A 163 9.09 -12.06 -1.76
C LEU A 163 8.65 -12.84 -0.51
N ALA A 164 8.58 -12.16 0.63
CA ALA A 164 8.26 -12.76 1.91
C ALA A 164 7.13 -12.03 2.65
N SER A 165 6.23 -12.81 3.28
CA SER A 165 5.22 -12.26 4.18
C SER A 165 5.02 -13.12 5.44
N ASP A 166 5.19 -12.53 6.62
CA ASP A 166 4.89 -13.16 7.92
C ASP A 166 3.48 -12.81 8.39
N LYS A 167 2.65 -13.81 8.73
CA LYS A 167 1.28 -13.63 9.27
C LYS A 167 0.40 -12.63 8.49
N PRO A 168 0.30 -12.69 7.15
CA PRO A 168 -0.57 -11.80 6.40
C PRO A 168 -2.05 -12.03 6.73
N THR A 169 -2.81 -10.94 6.82
CA THR A 169 -4.28 -11.00 6.78
C THR A 169 -4.79 -10.93 5.34
N GLY A 170 -4.13 -10.14 4.49
CA GLY A 170 -4.38 -10.08 3.04
C GLY A 170 -3.76 -11.24 2.27
N ASP A 171 -3.89 -11.18 0.95
CA ASP A 171 -3.34 -12.16 0.03
C ASP A 171 -1.91 -11.84 -0.38
N LEU A 172 -1.14 -12.88 -0.70
CA LEU A 172 0.20 -12.78 -1.29
C LEU A 172 0.16 -13.27 -2.73
N ALA A 173 0.59 -12.43 -3.67
CA ALA A 173 0.62 -12.75 -5.09
C ALA A 173 1.95 -12.36 -5.75
N SER A 174 2.44 -13.22 -6.64
CA SER A 174 3.56 -12.90 -7.52
C SER A 174 3.37 -13.49 -8.91
N ASP A 175 3.60 -12.69 -9.95
CA ASP A 175 3.66 -13.15 -11.35
C ASP A 175 5.12 -13.28 -11.80
N LYS A 176 5.50 -14.42 -12.38
CA LYS A 176 6.85 -14.69 -12.94
C LYS A 176 8.05 -14.29 -12.04
N PRO A 177 8.08 -14.68 -10.76
CA PRO A 177 9.24 -14.42 -9.91
C PRO A 177 10.49 -15.15 -10.41
N THR A 178 11.66 -14.53 -10.23
CA THR A 178 12.94 -15.25 -10.31
C THR A 178 13.51 -15.57 -8.93
N GLY A 179 13.14 -14.80 -7.89
CA GLY A 179 13.46 -15.08 -6.50
C GLY A 179 12.46 -16.03 -5.82
N ASP A 180 12.70 -16.31 -4.54
CA ASP A 180 11.88 -17.21 -3.74
C ASP A 180 10.59 -16.53 -3.24
N LEU A 181 9.54 -17.34 -3.00
CA LEU A 181 8.28 -16.89 -2.43
C LEU A 181 8.03 -17.56 -1.07
N ALA A 182 7.82 -16.79 -0.02
CA ALA A 182 7.54 -17.28 1.34
C ALA A 182 6.30 -16.61 1.96
N SER A 183 5.42 -17.41 2.58
CA SER A 183 4.25 -16.90 3.31
C SER A 183 3.88 -17.75 4.51
N ASP A 184 3.90 -17.15 5.70
CA ASP A 184 3.41 -17.78 6.94
C ASP A 184 1.92 -17.48 7.11
N LYS A 185 1.06 -18.11 6.30
CA LYS A 185 -0.40 -17.88 6.35
C LYS A 185 -0.96 -18.18 7.75
N PRO A 186 -1.84 -17.33 8.31
CA PRO A 186 -2.53 -17.64 9.56
C PRO A 186 -3.38 -18.92 9.41
N THR A 187 -3.01 -19.98 10.12
CA THR A 187 -3.79 -21.20 10.21
C THR A 187 -5.10 -20.96 10.96
N VAL A 188 -6.25 -21.17 10.31
CA VAL A 188 -7.55 -21.29 11.01
C VAL A 188 -7.44 -22.45 12.02
N PRO A 189 -7.66 -22.21 13.33
CA PRO A 189 -7.57 -23.26 14.33
C PRO A 189 -8.53 -24.42 13.99
N LYS A 190 -8.05 -25.67 14.07
CA LYS A 190 -8.82 -26.88 13.67
C LYS A 190 -10.25 -26.89 14.21
N HIS A 191 -10.46 -26.43 15.45
CA HIS A 191 -11.76 -26.41 16.10
C HIS A 191 -12.79 -25.48 15.42
N LEU A 192 -12.35 -24.38 14.80
CA LEU A 192 -13.22 -23.47 14.04
C LEU A 192 -13.60 -24.05 12.66
N LYS A 193 -12.68 -24.75 11.99
CA LYS A 193 -12.97 -25.48 10.74
C LYS A 193 -14.05 -26.54 10.94
N THR A 194 -13.99 -27.29 12.05
CA THR A 194 -15.01 -28.31 12.38
C THR A 194 -16.39 -27.67 12.62
N ARG A 195 -16.45 -26.56 13.38
CA ARG A 195 -17.72 -25.86 13.66
C ARG A 195 -18.40 -25.30 12.41
N ILE A 196 -17.63 -24.79 11.45
CA ILE A 196 -18.16 -24.28 10.17
C ILE A 196 -18.76 -25.40 9.32
N ASN A 197 -18.10 -26.57 9.30
CA ASN A 197 -18.57 -27.74 8.55
C ASN A 197 -19.85 -28.34 9.16
N ASP A 198 -19.92 -28.44 10.49
CA ASP A 198 -21.13 -28.91 11.19
C ASP A 198 -22.32 -27.98 10.90
N TYR A 199 -22.11 -26.66 10.92
CA TYR A 199 -23.16 -25.70 10.61
C TYR A 199 -23.70 -25.84 9.17
N LYS A 200 -22.80 -25.98 8.18
CA LYS A 200 -23.18 -26.23 6.78
C LYS A 200 -23.97 -27.54 6.62
N TYR A 201 -23.53 -28.60 7.28
CA TYR A 201 -24.17 -29.91 7.20
C TYR A 201 -25.59 -29.90 7.78
N VAL A 202 -25.76 -29.30 8.96
CA VAL A 202 -27.07 -29.19 9.64
C VAL A 202 -28.05 -28.33 8.82
N TYR A 203 -27.60 -27.19 8.30
CA TYR A 203 -28.42 -26.31 7.46
C TYR A 203 -28.90 -27.01 6.17
N TYR A 204 -28.00 -27.74 5.51
CA TYR A 204 -28.33 -28.48 4.29
C TYR A 204 -29.33 -29.63 4.55
N LYS A 205 -29.12 -30.40 5.62
CA LYS A 205 -30.04 -31.47 6.06
C LYS A 205 -31.44 -30.94 6.39
N SER A 206 -31.53 -29.85 7.15
CA SER A 206 -32.83 -29.23 7.48
C SER A 206 -33.55 -28.67 6.25
N SER A 207 -32.80 -28.12 5.29
CA SER A 207 -33.38 -27.58 4.05
C SER A 207 -33.96 -28.68 3.14
N ILE A 208 -33.27 -29.82 3.02
CA ILE A 208 -33.76 -30.99 2.26
C ILE A 208 -35.01 -31.59 2.90
N GLN A 209 -35.04 -31.74 4.22
CA GLN A 209 -36.22 -32.27 4.91
C GLN A 209 -37.46 -31.39 4.70
N LYS A 210 -37.28 -30.06 4.67
CA LYS A 210 -38.36 -29.12 4.39
C LYS A 210 -38.90 -29.26 2.97
N PHE A 211 -38.01 -29.49 1.99
CA PHE A 211 -38.38 -29.67 0.58
C PHE A 211 -39.14 -30.99 0.35
N LEU A 212 -38.65 -32.10 0.93
CA LEU A 212 -39.29 -33.41 0.82
C LEU A 212 -40.66 -33.49 1.51
N SER A 213 -40.93 -32.64 2.51
CA SER A 213 -42.24 -32.58 3.16
C SER A 213 -43.34 -31.90 2.31
N LEU A 214 -43.00 -31.32 1.15
CA LEU A 214 -43.93 -30.59 0.28
C LEU A 214 -44.45 -31.41 -0.93
N GLU A 215 -43.99 -32.65 -1.14
CA GLU A 215 -44.29 -33.47 -2.34
C GLU A 215 -45.53 -34.42 -2.28
N PRO A 216 -46.73 -34.01 -1.78
CA PRO A 216 -47.95 -34.69 -2.26
C PRO A 216 -48.91 -33.82 -3.09
N TYR A 217 -48.65 -32.54 -3.35
CA TYR A 217 -49.71 -31.65 -3.86
C TYR A 217 -49.81 -31.43 -5.39
N THR A 218 -48.95 -31.99 -6.24
CA THR A 218 -48.97 -31.65 -7.69
C THR A 218 -48.87 -32.85 -8.64
N ARG A 219 -49.67 -33.90 -8.44
CA ARG A 219 -49.81 -34.95 -9.47
C ARG A 219 -51.26 -35.40 -9.67
N ALA A 220 -52.05 -34.64 -10.44
CA ALA A 220 -53.28 -35.13 -11.06
C ALA A 220 -53.65 -34.41 -12.39
N ARG A 221 -53.37 -35.12 -13.50
CA ARG A 221 -54.06 -35.19 -14.82
C ARG A 221 -54.27 -33.93 -15.70
N SER A 222 -53.58 -33.94 -16.85
CA SER A 222 -54.06 -33.40 -18.13
C SER A 222 -54.69 -34.52 -18.95
N THR A 223 -55.94 -34.37 -19.40
CA THR A 223 -56.58 -35.19 -20.45
C THR A 223 -57.58 -34.36 -21.26
N THR A 224 -57.13 -33.60 -22.25
CA THR A 224 -57.96 -33.26 -23.43
C THR A 224 -57.06 -32.89 -24.62
N ALA A 225 -57.20 -33.61 -25.72
CA ALA A 225 -56.53 -33.37 -27.01
C ALA A 225 -57.39 -32.43 -27.89
N PRO A 226 -56.81 -31.78 -28.93
CA PRO A 226 -57.40 -30.61 -29.57
C PRO A 226 -58.43 -30.97 -30.66
N HIS A 227 -59.48 -30.16 -30.80
CA HIS A 227 -60.38 -30.20 -31.96
C HIS A 227 -60.18 -28.95 -32.82
N ILE A 228 -59.83 -29.20 -34.09
CA ILE A 228 -59.83 -28.23 -35.19
C ILE A 228 -61.28 -27.94 -35.59
N TYR A 229 -61.62 -26.67 -35.81
CA TYR A 229 -62.56 -26.28 -36.87
C TYR A 229 -62.12 -24.97 -37.54
N HIS A 230 -62.40 -24.95 -38.84
CA HIS A 230 -61.96 -24.06 -39.90
C HIS A 230 -62.73 -22.72 -39.96
N GLU A 231 -62.04 -21.65 -40.38
CA GLU A 231 -62.15 -21.02 -41.72
C GLU A 231 -60.78 -20.45 -42.13
#